data_AF-A0A371QQD5-F1
#
_entry.id   AF-A0A371QQD5-F1
#
_cell.length_a   1.000
_cell.length_b   1.000
_cell.length_c   1.000
_cell.angle_alpha   90.00
_cell.angle_beta   90.00
_cell.angle_gamma   90.00
#
_symmetry.space_group_name_H-M   'P 1'
#
loop_
_entity.id
_entity.type
_entity.pdbx_description
1 polymer ?
#
loop_
_entity_poly.entity_id
_entity_poly.type
_entity_poly.pdbx_seq_one_letter_code
_entity_poly.pdbx_strand_id
1 'polypeptide(L)'
;MQKTIITSTCLLIGVLSWFFLAGFQENEPFRIEIDAIEGLQFSPVRFAVKPGQEVELVFRNRDDMMHNLLITQPGAREEVAELGLASGMAENFVPDTNLVLWATEVISYGETQTIRFTAPDDEGEYPYVCTFPGHPDRMFGVMYVTSDETSLPELSEDPNIPEYLRDELETDRDRLLIWEHNPADAPRKEVRRTFIRDAGPSAIGVHAGRNLSFIWDADTAHLRYAWWGGFLDSEQHWTGNQSDFSEVEGHIYYRALREFPIRLGETSYIPSRSFLGYELIDELPGFEYYMDQYRVHQYISSLPDDTGLRMEFEIQDIDQPVYFVTDLNAGAEFRSSAGEWDNGVLKLSAEEAEAFSIDFIERPEHEPIGYWSMNDDPWTQFQNDRVREGVVGRSLHFEEHEKLSKIYGDIVDPDMTFAGWVKIQDSEKNNQFIFGQRDEDSGREFSLLFHDGLFKIHYPDEYGEQNSENLSASIQPGEWNHFMWTRSGSDMEVFVNGNLETNLRMGTLLYDQPFTIGASNEEYHMDGYLDQILIWRRVLNEDELNSLYEKQADHLNGE
;
A
#
# COMPACT_ATOMS: atom_id res chain seq x y z
N MET A 1 -30.04 65.13 -45.60
CA MET A 1 -30.81 64.78 -44.39
C MET A 1 -31.42 63.41 -44.63
N GLN A 2 -30.89 62.42 -43.92
CA GLN A 2 -30.82 61.01 -44.32
C GLN A 2 -31.96 60.19 -43.72
N LYS A 3 -32.43 59.22 -44.51
CA LYS A 3 -33.50 58.28 -44.22
C LYS A 3 -33.01 57.15 -43.31
N THR A 4 -33.95 56.65 -42.50
CA THR A 4 -33.96 55.39 -41.76
C THR A 4 -33.56 54.20 -42.63
N ILE A 5 -32.67 53.34 -42.11
CA ILE A 5 -32.49 51.95 -42.54
C ILE A 5 -32.52 51.09 -41.27
N ILE A 6 -33.46 50.14 -41.26
CA ILE A 6 -33.57 49.01 -40.34
C ILE A 6 -32.69 47.91 -40.93
N THR A 7 -31.82 47.28 -40.13
CA THR A 7 -31.17 46.03 -40.52
C THR A 7 -31.13 45.04 -39.36
N SER A 8 -31.51 43.82 -39.71
CA SER A 8 -31.76 42.62 -38.90
C SER A 8 -30.67 42.22 -37.91
N THR A 9 -31.11 41.77 -36.74
CA THR A 9 -30.37 40.88 -35.85
C THR A 9 -30.51 39.45 -36.36
N CYS A 10 -29.41 38.86 -36.86
CA CYS A 10 -29.29 37.42 -37.08
C CYS A 10 -28.50 36.81 -35.92
N LEU A 11 -29.07 35.73 -35.36
CA LEU A 11 -28.40 34.79 -34.45
C LEU A 11 -27.02 34.40 -34.99
N LEU A 12 -25.99 34.55 -34.15
CA LEU A 12 -24.74 33.82 -34.30
C LEU A 12 -24.78 32.66 -33.31
N ILE A 13 -24.88 31.44 -33.85
CA ILE A 13 -24.63 30.18 -33.15
C ILE A 13 -23.16 30.20 -32.77
N GLY A 14 -22.87 30.20 -31.47
CA GLY A 14 -21.51 30.11 -30.93
C GLY A 14 -20.96 28.72 -31.19
N VAL A 15 -20.08 28.61 -32.18
CA VAL A 15 -19.14 27.50 -32.29
C VAL A 15 -18.04 27.79 -31.27
N LEU A 16 -18.04 27.07 -30.15
CA LEU A 16 -16.93 27.06 -29.19
C LEU A 16 -15.72 26.40 -29.85
N SER A 17 -14.89 27.23 -30.46
CA SER A 17 -13.60 26.85 -31.01
C SER A 17 -12.67 26.46 -29.86
N TRP A 18 -12.35 25.18 -29.77
CA TRP A 18 -11.28 24.66 -28.92
C TRP A 18 -9.95 25.27 -29.35
N PHE A 19 -9.41 26.18 -28.54
CA PHE A 19 -8.00 26.52 -28.60
C PHE A 19 -7.24 25.49 -27.76
N PHE A 20 -6.57 24.55 -28.43
CA PHE A 20 -5.46 23.82 -27.84
C PHE A 20 -4.37 24.86 -27.50
N LEU A 21 -4.27 25.25 -26.23
CA LEU A 21 -2.97 25.67 -25.70
C LEU A 21 -2.15 24.39 -25.60
N ALA A 22 -1.15 24.26 -26.47
CA ALA A 22 -0.04 23.34 -26.19
C ALA A 22 0.59 23.81 -24.87
N GLY A 23 0.28 23.10 -23.79
CA GLY A 23 0.98 23.24 -22.54
C GLY A 23 2.46 22.97 -22.80
N PHE A 24 3.32 23.87 -22.33
CA PHE A 24 4.69 23.48 -22.04
C PHE A 24 4.59 22.46 -20.92
N GLN A 25 4.73 21.18 -21.26
CA GLN A 25 4.95 20.12 -20.29
C GLN A 25 6.36 20.35 -19.74
N GLU A 26 6.46 20.89 -18.52
CA GLU A 26 7.70 20.73 -17.75
C GLU A 26 7.85 19.22 -17.55
N ASN A 27 8.99 18.66 -17.96
CA ASN A 27 9.26 17.25 -17.70
C ASN A 27 9.42 17.11 -16.18
N GLU A 28 8.52 16.34 -15.56
CA GLU A 28 8.65 15.95 -14.16
C GLU A 28 10.01 15.25 -13.94
N PRO A 29 10.69 15.50 -12.79
CA PRO A 29 11.96 14.86 -12.49
C PRO A 29 11.76 13.34 -12.36
N PHE A 30 12.74 12.57 -12.81
CA PHE A 30 12.82 11.13 -12.55
C PHE A 30 12.95 10.90 -11.05
N ARG A 31 11.90 10.37 -10.43
CA ARG A 31 11.91 10.05 -9.01
C ARG A 31 12.44 8.64 -8.78
N ILE A 32 13.42 8.51 -7.90
CA ILE A 32 14.04 7.24 -7.52
C ILE A 32 14.09 7.12 -6.00
N GLU A 33 13.60 6.02 -5.46
CA GLU A 33 13.75 5.68 -4.04
C GLU A 33 14.88 4.67 -3.89
N ILE A 34 15.85 4.96 -3.03
CA ILE A 34 16.96 4.07 -2.70
C ILE A 34 16.94 3.81 -1.20
N ASP A 35 16.84 2.55 -0.82
CA ASP A 35 16.89 2.10 0.56
C ASP A 35 18.29 1.59 0.90
N ALA A 36 18.85 2.02 2.03
CA ALA A 36 19.87 1.26 2.73
C ALA A 36 19.17 0.13 3.50
N ILE A 37 19.54 -1.12 3.23
CA ILE A 37 18.92 -2.31 3.82
C ILE A 37 19.98 -3.23 4.43
N GLU A 38 19.50 -4.23 5.19
CA GLU A 38 20.35 -5.22 5.85
C GLU A 38 21.35 -5.85 4.87
N GLY A 39 22.57 -6.11 5.34
CA GLY A 39 23.63 -6.72 4.54
C GLY A 39 24.62 -5.72 3.90
N LEU A 40 24.54 -4.44 4.25
CA LEU A 40 25.38 -3.35 3.70
C LEU A 40 25.17 -3.16 2.20
N GLN A 41 23.92 -2.95 1.81
CA GLN A 41 23.53 -2.86 0.40
C GLN A 41 22.51 -1.73 0.17
N PHE A 42 22.53 -1.20 -1.05
CA PHE A 42 21.48 -0.33 -1.56
C PHE A 42 20.45 -1.14 -2.32
N SER A 43 19.16 -0.79 -2.18
CA SER A 43 18.07 -1.32 -2.97
C SER A 43 17.26 -0.17 -3.59
N PRO A 44 17.19 -0.04 -4.92
CA PRO A 44 17.85 -0.88 -5.92
C PRO A 44 19.39 -0.72 -5.89
N VAL A 45 20.12 -1.69 -6.45
CA VAL A 45 21.60 -1.68 -6.54
C VAL A 45 22.11 -0.97 -7.80
N ARG A 46 21.22 -0.69 -8.76
CA ARG A 46 21.52 0.14 -9.92
C ARG A 46 20.26 0.81 -10.45
N PHE A 47 20.44 1.97 -11.06
CA PHE A 47 19.38 2.64 -11.81
C PHE A 47 19.90 3.32 -13.07
N ALA A 48 19.02 3.72 -13.98
CA ALA A 48 19.39 4.39 -15.22
C ALA A 48 18.58 5.65 -15.47
N VAL A 49 19.23 6.68 -16.02
CA VAL A 49 18.65 7.98 -16.38
C VAL A 49 19.18 8.43 -17.74
N LYS A 50 18.45 9.32 -18.41
CA LYS A 50 18.92 9.95 -19.65
C LYS A 50 19.92 11.07 -19.35
N PRO A 51 20.82 11.36 -20.32
CA PRO A 51 21.60 12.59 -20.29
C PRO A 51 20.75 13.84 -20.02
N GLY A 52 21.15 14.64 -19.03
CA GLY A 52 20.48 15.89 -18.67
C GLY A 52 19.09 15.75 -18.02
N GLN A 53 18.68 14.55 -17.60
CA GLN A 53 17.40 14.32 -16.93
C GLN A 53 17.41 14.91 -15.51
N GLU A 54 16.37 15.65 -15.14
CA GLU A 54 16.16 16.04 -13.74
C GLU A 54 15.84 14.79 -12.91
N VAL A 55 16.46 14.65 -11.74
CA VAL A 55 16.35 13.49 -10.84
C VAL A 55 15.97 13.97 -9.45
N GLU A 56 14.98 13.31 -8.84
CA GLU A 56 14.68 13.38 -7.42
C GLU A 56 15.02 12.04 -6.77
N LEU A 57 16.10 11.99 -5.99
CA LEU A 57 16.54 10.80 -5.26
C LEU A 57 16.09 10.90 -3.81
N VAL A 58 15.26 9.95 -3.38
CA VAL A 58 14.81 9.77 -2.00
C VAL A 58 15.60 8.63 -1.39
N PHE A 59 16.51 8.95 -0.47
CA PHE A 59 17.33 7.99 0.24
C PHE A 59 16.69 7.68 1.61
N ARG A 60 16.33 6.42 1.86
CA ARG A 60 15.77 5.97 3.14
C ARG A 60 16.72 5.01 3.82
N ASN A 61 16.85 5.12 5.14
CA ASN A 61 17.62 4.15 5.90
C ASN A 61 16.72 3.16 6.63
N ARG A 62 16.69 1.91 6.16
CA ARG A 62 15.98 0.79 6.77
C ARG A 62 16.92 -0.19 7.47
N ASP A 63 18.20 0.14 7.56
CA ASP A 63 19.24 -0.62 8.26
C ASP A 63 19.61 0.06 9.59
N ASP A 64 19.95 -0.73 10.60
CA ASP A 64 20.26 -0.23 11.94
C ASP A 64 21.57 0.59 12.00
N MET A 65 22.40 0.53 10.96
CA MET A 65 23.63 1.33 10.86
C MET A 65 23.37 2.68 10.18
N MET A 66 24.28 3.63 10.39
CA MET A 66 24.21 4.94 9.72
C MET A 66 24.73 4.86 8.29
N HIS A 67 24.04 5.52 7.37
CA HIS A 67 24.40 5.48 5.95
C HIS A 67 24.30 6.84 5.29
N ASN A 68 25.11 7.01 4.25
CA ASN A 68 24.98 8.10 3.29
C ASN A 68 25.06 7.52 1.87
N LEU A 69 24.71 8.32 0.88
CA LEU A 69 24.82 7.97 -0.53
C LEU A 69 25.51 9.11 -1.26
N LEU A 70 26.68 8.82 -1.84
CA LEU A 70 27.43 9.76 -2.65
C LEU A 70 27.49 9.26 -4.08
N ILE A 71 27.00 10.05 -5.03
CA ILE A 71 27.17 9.81 -6.47
C ILE A 71 28.49 10.44 -6.92
N THR A 72 29.34 9.66 -7.58
CA THR A 72 30.70 10.07 -7.96
C THR A 72 30.87 10.21 -9.46
N GLN A 73 31.95 10.86 -9.87
CA GLN A 73 32.43 10.79 -11.25
C GLN A 73 32.77 9.34 -11.66
N PRO A 74 32.74 9.02 -12.97
CA PRO A 74 33.13 7.71 -13.47
C PRO A 74 34.53 7.31 -13.02
N GLY A 75 34.68 6.10 -12.50
CA GLY A 75 35.95 5.56 -12.00
C GLY A 75 36.46 6.15 -10.68
N ALA A 76 35.72 7.06 -10.03
CA ALA A 76 36.19 7.75 -8.82
C ALA A 76 35.76 7.09 -7.50
N ARG A 77 34.94 6.03 -7.53
CA ARG A 77 34.33 5.39 -6.35
C ARG A 77 35.34 5.07 -5.24
N GLU A 78 36.44 4.40 -5.58
CA GLU A 78 37.44 3.95 -4.61
C GLU A 78 38.19 5.12 -3.96
N GLU A 79 38.53 6.15 -4.75
CA GLU A 79 39.18 7.36 -4.25
C GLU A 79 38.24 8.15 -3.33
N VAL A 80 36.97 8.28 -3.70
CA VAL A 80 35.95 8.95 -2.87
C VAL A 80 35.71 8.18 -1.57
N ALA A 81 35.68 6.85 -1.61
CA ALA A 81 35.56 6.02 -0.41
C ALA A 81 36.73 6.23 0.57
N GLU A 82 37.97 6.28 0.07
CA GLU A 82 39.15 6.53 0.89
C GLU A 82 39.15 7.96 1.47
N LEU A 83 38.77 8.96 0.67
CA LEU A 83 38.67 10.35 1.12
C LEU A 83 37.55 10.55 2.15
N GLY A 84 36.40 9.89 1.99
CA GLY A 84 35.27 9.98 2.93
C GLY A 84 35.62 9.50 4.33
N LEU A 85 36.45 8.45 4.44
CA LEU A 85 37.00 7.99 5.72
C LEU A 85 37.82 9.09 6.42
N ALA A 86 38.48 9.97 5.66
CA ALA A 86 39.29 11.06 6.20
C ALA A 86 38.46 12.30 6.59
N SER A 87 37.28 12.53 6.00
CA SER A 87 36.40 13.68 6.29
C SER A 87 35.77 13.62 7.69
N GLY A 88 35.47 12.40 8.17
CA GLY A 88 34.85 12.17 9.48
C GLY A 88 33.39 12.62 9.58
N MET A 89 32.79 12.35 10.74
CA MET A 89 31.35 12.54 10.99
C MET A 89 30.88 14.00 10.90
N ALA A 90 31.72 14.97 11.26
CA ALA A 90 31.34 16.39 11.22
C ALA A 90 30.97 16.87 9.80
N GLU A 91 31.53 16.22 8.79
CA GLU A 91 31.28 16.48 7.38
C GLU A 91 30.41 15.37 6.75
N ASN A 92 29.68 14.60 7.56
CA ASN A 92 28.85 13.48 7.09
C ASN A 92 29.62 12.43 6.27
N PHE A 93 30.92 12.26 6.52
CA PHE A 93 31.81 11.45 5.68
C PHE A 93 31.79 11.84 4.18
N VAL A 94 31.39 13.06 3.85
CA VAL A 94 31.42 13.60 2.49
C VAL A 94 32.75 14.35 2.28
N PRO A 95 33.63 13.90 1.37
CA PRO A 95 34.88 14.59 1.10
C PRO A 95 34.69 15.86 0.27
N ASP A 96 35.44 16.90 0.63
CA ASP A 96 35.53 18.15 -0.15
C ASP A 96 36.40 17.91 -1.39
N THR A 97 35.80 17.34 -2.42
CA THR A 97 36.42 17.02 -3.71
C THR A 97 35.42 17.17 -4.85
N ASN A 98 35.91 17.54 -6.03
CA ASN A 98 35.09 17.61 -7.24
C ASN A 98 34.74 16.24 -7.82
N LEU A 99 35.27 15.15 -7.25
CA LEU A 99 34.93 13.78 -7.61
C LEU A 99 33.55 13.35 -7.13
N VAL A 100 33.01 14.02 -6.10
CA VAL A 100 31.62 13.84 -5.63
C VAL A 100 30.74 14.79 -6.42
N LEU A 101 29.74 14.24 -7.10
CA LEU A 101 28.77 15.01 -7.88
C LEU A 101 27.58 15.43 -7.00
N TRP A 102 27.06 14.47 -6.23
CA TRP A 102 25.93 14.66 -5.32
C TRP A 102 26.09 13.79 -4.09
N ALA A 103 25.56 14.23 -2.96
CA ALA A 103 25.67 13.52 -1.70
C ALA A 103 24.43 13.75 -0.82
N THR A 104 24.06 12.74 -0.06
CA THR A 104 23.21 12.86 1.12
C THR A 104 24.06 13.17 2.35
N GLU A 105 23.42 13.64 3.42
CA GLU A 105 23.96 13.57 4.76
C GLU A 105 23.98 12.10 5.25
N VAL A 106 24.64 11.86 6.38
CA VAL A 106 24.57 10.57 7.06
C VAL A 106 23.26 10.54 7.82
N ILE A 107 22.41 9.57 7.49
CA ILE A 107 21.11 9.37 8.09
C ILE A 107 21.09 8.11 8.97
N SER A 108 20.40 8.19 10.09
CA SER A 108 20.17 7.10 11.04
C SER A 108 19.00 6.22 10.61
N TYR A 109 18.82 5.08 11.28
CA TYR A 109 17.66 4.20 11.04
C TYR A 109 16.33 4.97 11.09
N GLY A 110 15.45 4.70 10.12
CA GLY A 110 14.13 5.33 9.96
C GLY A 110 14.16 6.72 9.34
N GLU A 111 15.33 7.35 9.19
CA GLU A 111 15.44 8.67 8.56
C GLU A 111 15.38 8.58 7.04
N THR A 112 14.93 9.66 6.42
CA THR A 112 14.80 9.80 4.97
C THR A 112 15.33 11.16 4.53
N GLN A 113 16.07 11.19 3.43
CA GLN A 113 16.55 12.43 2.82
C GLN A 113 16.32 12.45 1.31
N THR A 114 15.82 13.57 0.80
CA THR A 114 15.63 13.80 -0.63
C THR A 114 16.68 14.77 -1.17
N ILE A 115 17.34 14.41 -2.27
CA ILE A 115 18.20 15.30 -3.05
C ILE A 115 17.67 15.42 -4.48
N ARG A 116 17.82 16.60 -5.08
CA ARG A 116 17.43 16.86 -6.48
C ARG A 116 18.65 17.29 -7.28
N PHE A 117 18.82 16.72 -8.48
CA PHE A 117 19.94 17.03 -9.35
C PHE A 117 19.62 16.80 -10.83
N THR A 118 20.37 17.44 -11.71
CA THR A 118 20.37 17.14 -13.14
C THR A 118 21.42 16.07 -13.42
N ALA A 119 21.02 14.96 -14.03
CA ALA A 119 21.94 13.93 -14.48
C ALA A 119 22.99 14.53 -15.45
N PRO A 120 24.24 14.03 -15.45
CA PRO A 120 25.28 14.46 -16.37
C PRO A 120 24.82 14.37 -17.84
N ASP A 121 25.33 15.27 -18.70
CA ASP A 121 25.10 15.18 -20.15
C ASP A 121 25.94 14.06 -20.82
N ASP A 122 27.06 13.69 -20.19
CA ASP A 122 27.94 12.63 -20.69
C ASP A 122 27.36 11.27 -20.29
N GLU A 123 27.20 10.38 -21.28
CA GLU A 123 26.84 8.99 -21.00
C GLU A 123 27.98 8.26 -20.29
N GLY A 124 27.62 7.34 -19.39
CA GLY A 124 28.58 6.54 -18.66
C GLY A 124 28.06 6.01 -17.34
N GLU A 125 28.96 5.36 -16.62
CA GLU A 125 28.71 4.76 -15.32
C GLU A 125 29.09 5.75 -14.21
N TYR A 126 28.11 6.16 -13.41
CA TYR A 126 28.28 7.06 -12.29
C TYR A 126 28.02 6.29 -11.00
N PRO A 127 29.08 5.77 -10.36
CA PRO A 127 28.92 4.97 -9.15
C PRO A 127 28.28 5.78 -8.04
N TYR A 128 27.50 5.12 -7.20
CA TYR A 128 27.14 5.65 -5.90
C TYR A 128 27.66 4.74 -4.78
N VAL A 129 28.07 5.33 -3.67
CA VAL A 129 28.77 4.63 -2.61
C VAL A 129 28.42 5.20 -1.24
N CYS A 130 28.28 4.32 -0.25
CA CYS A 130 28.26 4.70 1.15
C CYS A 130 29.70 4.90 1.63
N THR A 131 30.02 6.09 2.13
CA THR A 131 31.35 6.43 2.66
C THR A 131 31.46 6.30 4.17
N PHE A 132 30.40 5.83 4.83
CA PHE A 132 30.43 5.54 6.26
C PHE A 132 31.49 4.47 6.59
N PRO A 133 32.28 4.60 7.67
CA PRO A 133 33.43 3.73 7.93
C PRO A 133 33.08 2.22 7.93
N GLY A 134 33.73 1.47 7.05
CA GLY A 134 33.56 0.02 6.92
C GLY A 134 32.51 -0.44 5.90
N HIS A 135 31.72 0.48 5.33
CA HIS A 135 30.67 0.18 4.36
C HIS A 135 31.12 0.17 2.88
N PRO A 136 32.05 1.03 2.40
CA PRO A 136 32.29 1.24 0.96
C PRO A 136 32.71 0.00 0.15
N ASP A 137 33.31 -0.99 0.82
CA ASP A 137 33.77 -2.23 0.18
C ASP A 137 32.59 -3.10 -0.29
N ARG A 138 31.42 -2.97 0.35
CA ARG A 138 30.22 -3.78 0.05
C ARG A 138 29.03 -2.96 -0.41
N MET A 139 28.95 -1.70 0.02
CA MET A 139 27.78 -0.85 -0.13
C MET A 139 27.98 0.20 -1.21
N PHE A 140 27.85 -0.25 -2.45
CA PHE A 140 27.88 0.61 -3.63
C PHE A 140 26.93 0.09 -4.69
N GLY A 141 26.63 0.97 -5.64
CA GLY A 141 25.86 0.66 -6.82
C GLY A 141 26.21 1.65 -7.93
N VAL A 142 25.37 1.73 -8.95
CA VAL A 142 25.65 2.56 -10.13
C VAL A 142 24.41 3.23 -10.69
N MET A 143 24.54 4.52 -11.00
CA MET A 143 23.66 5.26 -11.88
C MET A 143 24.23 5.20 -13.29
N TYR A 144 23.50 4.61 -14.23
CA TYR A 144 23.85 4.66 -15.64
C TYR A 144 23.21 5.88 -16.29
N VAL A 145 24.04 6.73 -16.89
CA VAL A 145 23.56 7.79 -17.78
C VAL A 145 23.64 7.25 -19.19
N THR A 146 22.51 6.98 -19.81
CA THR A 146 22.46 6.39 -21.16
C THR A 146 21.20 6.81 -21.91
N SER A 147 21.31 6.97 -23.22
CA SER A 147 20.16 7.08 -24.12
C SER A 147 19.65 5.72 -24.64
N ASP A 148 20.35 4.63 -24.36
CA ASP A 148 20.04 3.25 -24.78
C ASP A 148 20.14 2.27 -23.60
N GLU A 149 19.01 1.94 -22.98
CA GLU A 149 18.94 0.98 -21.86
C GLU A 149 19.31 -0.45 -22.26
N THR A 150 19.14 -0.82 -23.53
CA THR A 150 19.45 -2.18 -24.00
C THR A 150 20.95 -2.47 -23.98
N SER A 151 21.76 -1.44 -23.75
CA SER A 151 23.21 -1.53 -23.58
C SER A 151 23.66 -1.90 -22.17
N LEU A 152 22.74 -1.93 -21.19
CA LEU A 152 23.08 -2.25 -19.81
C LEU A 152 23.49 -3.73 -19.67
N PRO A 153 24.55 -4.04 -18.90
CA PRO A 153 24.95 -5.42 -18.67
C PRO A 153 23.84 -6.19 -17.92
N GLU A 154 23.77 -7.51 -18.12
CA GLU A 154 22.98 -8.39 -17.25
C GLU A 154 23.43 -8.22 -15.79
N LEU A 155 22.51 -8.31 -14.83
CA LEU A 155 22.84 -8.09 -13.41
C LEU A 155 23.97 -9.00 -12.93
N SER A 156 23.89 -10.29 -13.28
CA SER A 156 24.91 -11.29 -12.95
C SER A 156 26.28 -11.00 -13.56
N GLU A 157 26.35 -10.13 -14.57
CA GLU A 157 27.56 -9.78 -15.30
C GLU A 157 27.99 -8.31 -15.11
N ASP A 158 27.24 -7.52 -14.33
CA ASP A 158 27.48 -6.08 -14.19
C ASP A 158 28.71 -5.80 -13.30
N PRO A 159 29.82 -5.27 -13.85
CA PRO A 159 31.05 -5.04 -13.10
C PRO A 159 30.93 -3.89 -12.08
N ASN A 160 29.89 -3.06 -12.16
CA ASN A 160 29.72 -1.84 -11.38
C ASN A 160 28.87 -2.02 -10.13
N ILE A 161 28.34 -3.22 -9.89
CA ILE A 161 27.63 -3.59 -8.65
C ILE A 161 28.47 -4.58 -7.81
N PRO A 162 28.21 -4.73 -6.51
CA PRO A 162 28.93 -5.66 -5.65
C PRO A 162 28.89 -7.11 -6.14
N GLU A 163 30.04 -7.79 -6.14
CA GLU A 163 30.18 -9.17 -6.67
C GLU A 163 29.25 -10.17 -5.97
N TYR A 164 29.07 -10.07 -4.65
CA TYR A 164 28.21 -10.98 -3.88
C TYR A 164 26.74 -10.92 -4.31
N LEU A 165 26.29 -9.78 -4.84
CA LEU A 165 24.93 -9.64 -5.35
C LEU A 165 24.77 -10.35 -6.69
N ARG A 166 25.81 -10.43 -7.52
CA ARG A 166 25.73 -11.02 -8.88
C ARG A 166 25.36 -12.51 -8.86
N ASP A 167 25.71 -13.22 -7.80
CA ASP A 167 25.44 -14.66 -7.62
C ASP A 167 24.06 -14.95 -6.97
N GLU A 168 23.49 -14.00 -6.21
CA GLU A 168 22.20 -14.15 -5.52
C GLU A 168 20.99 -13.72 -6.40
N LEU A 169 21.25 -12.95 -7.46
CA LEU A 169 20.26 -12.24 -8.27
C LEU A 169 19.49 -13.08 -9.31
N GLU A 170 19.68 -14.41 -9.40
CA GLU A 170 18.86 -15.25 -10.29
C GLU A 170 17.39 -15.39 -9.85
N THR A 171 17.03 -14.92 -8.65
CA THR A 171 15.70 -15.15 -8.04
C THR A 171 14.89 -13.90 -7.70
N ASP A 172 15.45 -12.69 -7.83
CA ASP A 172 14.85 -11.47 -7.27
C ASP A 172 14.89 -10.32 -8.30
N ARG A 173 13.83 -10.19 -9.11
CA ARG A 173 13.71 -9.17 -10.17
C ARG A 173 13.55 -7.74 -9.61
N ASP A 174 13.28 -7.61 -8.32
CA ASP A 174 12.95 -6.35 -7.63
C ASP A 174 14.17 -5.45 -7.33
N ARG A 175 15.38 -5.88 -7.68
CA ARG A 175 16.63 -5.13 -7.39
C ARG A 175 17.11 -4.25 -8.55
N LEU A 176 16.29 -4.10 -9.59
CA LEU A 176 16.50 -3.23 -10.76
C LEU A 176 15.55 -2.04 -10.73
N LEU A 177 16.07 -0.81 -10.83
CA LEU A 177 15.29 0.32 -11.31
C LEU A 177 16.02 0.97 -12.50
N ILE A 178 16.13 0.25 -13.62
CA ILE A 178 16.46 0.90 -14.91
C ILE A 178 15.34 1.92 -15.23
N TRP A 179 15.50 2.81 -16.21
CA TRP A 179 14.42 3.67 -16.71
C TRP A 179 13.16 2.85 -17.05
N GLU A 180 12.36 2.49 -16.05
CA GLU A 180 10.95 2.27 -16.25
C GLU A 180 10.45 3.64 -16.67
N HIS A 181 10.31 3.79 -17.98
CA HIS A 181 9.50 4.73 -18.75
C HIS A 181 10.07 4.88 -20.17
N ASN A 182 10.62 3.85 -20.82
CA ASN A 182 10.41 3.80 -22.28
C ASN A 182 8.89 4.01 -22.46
N PRO A 183 8.38 5.02 -23.18
CA PRO A 183 6.93 5.20 -23.30
C PRO A 183 6.22 3.98 -23.93
N ALA A 184 6.99 3.04 -24.49
CA ALA A 184 6.53 1.73 -24.96
C ALA A 184 6.54 0.60 -23.89
N ASP A 185 7.27 0.79 -22.78
CA ASP A 185 7.45 -0.15 -21.65
C ASP A 185 7.22 0.48 -20.25
N ALA A 186 6.73 1.72 -20.14
CA ALA A 186 5.92 2.10 -18.98
C ALA A 186 4.94 0.97 -18.75
N PRO A 187 4.74 0.46 -17.52
CA PRO A 187 3.84 -0.66 -17.29
C PRO A 187 2.57 -0.34 -18.04
N ARG A 188 2.34 -1.11 -19.10
CA ARG A 188 1.38 -0.69 -20.13
C ARG A 188 0.09 -0.46 -19.40
N LYS A 189 -0.65 0.56 -19.82
CA LYS A 189 -2.04 0.65 -19.41
C LYS A 189 -2.67 -0.70 -19.69
N GLU A 190 -2.97 -1.42 -18.62
CA GLU A 190 -3.34 -2.81 -18.70
C GLU A 190 -4.71 -2.94 -18.06
N VAL A 191 -5.60 -3.65 -18.74
CA VAL A 191 -6.92 -3.97 -18.21
C VAL A 191 -7.06 -5.48 -18.24
N ARG A 192 -7.26 -6.08 -17.06
CA ARG A 192 -7.32 -7.53 -16.90
C ARG A 192 -8.53 -7.91 -16.05
N ARG A 193 -9.30 -8.90 -16.52
CA ARG A 193 -10.27 -9.57 -15.66
C ARG A 193 -9.51 -10.45 -14.68
N THR A 194 -9.84 -10.38 -13.40
CA THR A 194 -9.12 -11.10 -12.35
C THR A 194 -10.11 -11.62 -11.29
N PHE A 195 -9.69 -12.65 -10.58
CA PHE A 195 -10.29 -13.04 -9.30
C PHE A 195 -9.34 -12.56 -8.22
N ILE A 196 -9.77 -11.60 -7.42
CA ILE A 196 -8.93 -11.01 -6.38
C ILE A 196 -9.73 -10.92 -5.08
N ARG A 197 -9.00 -10.96 -3.97
CA ARG A 197 -9.57 -10.83 -2.63
C ARG A 197 -10.36 -9.55 -2.50
N ASP A 198 -11.42 -9.66 -1.72
CA ASP A 198 -12.34 -8.60 -1.37
C ASP A 198 -12.99 -7.90 -2.58
N ALA A 199 -13.05 -8.55 -3.75
CA ALA A 199 -13.80 -8.07 -4.90
C ALA A 199 -14.75 -9.15 -5.43
N GLY A 200 -15.76 -8.75 -6.19
CA GLY A 200 -16.63 -9.70 -6.90
C GLY A 200 -15.86 -10.54 -7.93
N PRO A 201 -16.40 -11.72 -8.34
CA PRO A 201 -15.81 -12.55 -9.39
C PRO A 201 -15.70 -11.85 -10.76
N SER A 202 -16.37 -10.70 -10.92
CA SER A 202 -16.27 -9.83 -12.08
C SER A 202 -15.30 -8.66 -11.91
N ALA A 203 -14.31 -8.76 -11.03
CA ALA A 203 -13.31 -7.71 -10.86
C ALA A 203 -12.51 -7.42 -12.14
N ILE A 204 -12.19 -6.15 -12.34
CA ILE A 204 -11.36 -5.62 -13.42
C ILE A 204 -10.16 -4.94 -12.75
N GLY A 205 -8.99 -5.54 -12.86
CA GLY A 205 -7.73 -4.89 -12.52
C GLY A 205 -7.32 -3.96 -13.64
N VAL A 206 -6.89 -2.76 -13.26
CA VAL A 206 -6.39 -1.74 -14.17
C VAL A 206 -5.03 -1.26 -13.68
N HIS A 207 -4.01 -1.37 -14.53
CA HIS A 207 -2.78 -0.62 -14.36
C HIS A 207 -2.95 0.70 -15.11
N ALA A 208 -2.98 1.82 -14.39
CA ALA A 208 -3.27 3.14 -14.96
C ALA A 208 -2.03 3.83 -15.55
N GLY A 209 -0.85 3.21 -15.39
CA GLY A 209 0.45 3.81 -15.65
C GLY A 209 0.91 4.69 -14.48
N ARG A 210 2.17 5.13 -14.52
CA ARG A 210 2.80 5.92 -13.44
C ARG A 210 2.75 5.20 -12.09
N ASN A 211 2.94 3.88 -12.10
CA ASN A 211 2.91 2.99 -10.93
C ASN A 211 1.57 2.94 -10.19
N LEU A 212 0.49 3.50 -10.72
CA LEU A 212 -0.83 3.41 -10.14
C LEU A 212 -1.57 2.20 -10.72
N SER A 213 -2.14 1.39 -9.83
CA SER A 213 -3.08 0.34 -10.20
C SER A 213 -4.33 0.41 -9.34
N PHE A 214 -5.44 -0.15 -9.84
CA PHE A 214 -6.67 -0.26 -9.09
C PHE A 214 -7.52 -1.47 -9.49
N ILE A 215 -8.42 -1.88 -8.57
CA ILE A 215 -9.48 -2.86 -8.84
C ILE A 215 -10.81 -2.13 -8.95
N TRP A 216 -11.50 -2.30 -10.08
CA TRP A 216 -12.90 -1.90 -10.25
C TRP A 216 -13.80 -3.13 -10.34
N ASP A 217 -14.82 -3.20 -9.50
CA ASP A 217 -15.70 -4.36 -9.38
C ASP A 217 -16.98 -4.17 -10.19
N ALA A 218 -17.13 -4.98 -11.24
CA ALA A 218 -18.28 -4.91 -12.12
C ALA A 218 -19.59 -5.47 -11.53
N ASP A 219 -19.52 -6.29 -10.48
CA ASP A 219 -20.72 -6.80 -9.82
C ASP A 219 -21.35 -5.72 -8.92
N THR A 220 -20.51 -4.87 -8.33
CA THR A 220 -20.95 -3.78 -7.44
C THR A 220 -20.91 -2.39 -8.08
N ALA A 221 -20.28 -2.28 -9.25
CA ALA A 221 -20.07 -1.07 -10.06
C ALA A 221 -19.26 0.05 -9.38
N HIS A 222 -18.22 -0.30 -8.62
CA HIS A 222 -17.33 0.71 -8.01
C HIS A 222 -15.89 0.23 -7.82
N LEU A 223 -15.00 1.21 -7.62
CA LEU A 223 -13.61 1.02 -7.19
C LEU A 223 -13.56 0.27 -5.85
N ARG A 224 -12.71 -0.75 -5.74
CA ARG A 224 -12.47 -1.50 -4.51
C ARG A 224 -11.15 -1.11 -3.85
N TYR A 225 -10.05 -1.15 -4.61
CA TYR A 225 -8.70 -0.87 -4.11
C TYR A 225 -7.90 -0.03 -5.09
N ALA A 226 -6.98 0.78 -4.56
CA ALA A 226 -5.92 1.41 -5.34
C ALA A 226 -4.57 1.22 -4.64
N TRP A 227 -3.52 1.01 -5.43
CA TRP A 227 -2.18 0.74 -4.93
C TRP A 227 -1.09 1.32 -5.81
N TRP A 228 0.07 1.50 -5.20
CA TRP A 228 1.33 1.85 -5.85
C TRP A 228 2.18 0.61 -6.08
N GLY A 229 2.88 0.57 -7.21
CA GLY A 229 3.87 -0.47 -7.53
C GLY A 229 3.53 -1.21 -8.81
N GLY A 230 3.81 -2.51 -8.81
CA GLY A 230 3.46 -3.44 -9.88
C GLY A 230 1.96 -3.59 -10.07
N PHE A 231 1.56 -4.56 -10.90
CA PHE A 231 0.16 -4.79 -11.22
C PHE A 231 -0.39 -5.97 -10.40
N LEU A 232 -0.55 -7.13 -11.04
CA LEU A 232 -1.14 -8.31 -10.42
C LEU A 232 -0.32 -9.54 -10.74
N ASP A 233 0.19 -10.18 -9.70
CA ASP A 233 0.75 -11.53 -9.81
C ASP A 233 -0.41 -12.51 -10.01
N SER A 234 -0.27 -13.35 -11.02
CA SER A 234 -1.21 -14.41 -11.35
C SER A 234 -0.51 -15.75 -11.55
N GLU A 235 0.77 -15.92 -11.18
CA GLU A 235 1.54 -17.14 -11.41
C GLU A 235 0.88 -18.39 -10.80
N GLN A 236 0.23 -18.24 -9.64
CA GLN A 236 -0.54 -19.33 -9.00
C GLN A 236 -1.77 -19.73 -9.82
N HIS A 237 -2.38 -18.78 -10.53
CA HIS A 237 -3.55 -18.98 -11.40
C HIS A 237 -3.24 -19.88 -12.62
N TRP A 238 -1.97 -19.98 -13.04
CA TRP A 238 -1.54 -20.69 -14.25
C TRP A 238 -0.92 -22.07 -14.00
N THR A 239 -0.56 -22.41 -12.76
CA THR A 239 0.24 -23.62 -12.44
C THR A 239 -0.53 -24.75 -11.75
N GLY A 240 -1.75 -24.52 -11.26
CA GLY A 240 -2.65 -25.55 -10.74
C GLY A 240 -4.03 -24.96 -10.43
N ASN A 241 -5.11 -25.75 -10.62
CA ASN A 241 -6.54 -25.44 -10.40
C ASN A 241 -6.92 -23.95 -10.41
N GLN A 242 -7.67 -23.52 -11.44
CA GLN A 242 -8.15 -22.17 -11.77
C GLN A 242 -8.99 -21.42 -10.68
N SER A 243 -8.58 -21.45 -9.43
CA SER A 243 -9.33 -21.06 -8.23
C SER A 243 -8.52 -20.22 -7.24
N ASP A 244 -7.24 -19.95 -7.51
CA ASP A 244 -6.40 -19.16 -6.62
C ASP A 244 -6.45 -17.67 -7.00
N PHE A 245 -6.58 -16.78 -6.01
CA PHE A 245 -6.69 -15.33 -6.23
C PHE A 245 -5.40 -14.72 -6.81
N SER A 246 -5.54 -13.71 -7.67
CA SER A 246 -4.43 -12.80 -7.98
C SER A 246 -3.99 -12.04 -6.73
N GLU A 247 -2.69 -11.76 -6.63
CA GLU A 247 -2.12 -10.97 -5.54
C GLU A 247 -1.69 -9.59 -6.05
N VAL A 248 -1.81 -8.59 -5.18
CA VAL A 248 -1.35 -7.23 -5.48
C VAL A 248 0.17 -7.18 -5.35
N GLU A 249 0.84 -6.74 -6.40
CA GLU A 249 2.28 -6.47 -6.39
C GLU A 249 2.49 -5.00 -6.00
N GLY A 250 2.34 -4.67 -4.71
CA GLY A 250 2.56 -3.30 -4.28
C GLY A 250 1.89 -2.91 -2.97
N HIS A 251 1.91 -1.60 -2.70
CA HIS A 251 1.36 -0.99 -1.50
C HIS A 251 -0.04 -0.45 -1.78
N ILE A 252 -1.05 -1.11 -1.22
CA ILE A 252 -2.43 -0.62 -1.25
C ILE A 252 -2.50 0.60 -0.35
N TYR A 253 -2.85 1.75 -0.92
CA TYR A 253 -3.02 2.99 -0.17
C TYR A 253 -4.49 3.35 0.05
N TYR A 254 -5.42 2.72 -0.67
CA TYR A 254 -6.83 3.01 -0.53
C TYR A 254 -7.68 1.75 -0.68
N ARG A 255 -8.60 1.56 0.27
CA ARG A 255 -9.70 0.59 0.19
C ARG A 255 -11.04 1.28 0.34
N ALA A 256 -11.95 0.96 -0.57
CA ALA A 256 -13.31 1.47 -0.55
C ALA A 256 -14.19 0.74 0.48
N LEU A 257 -15.26 1.41 0.90
CA LEU A 257 -16.37 0.80 1.60
C LEU A 257 -16.92 -0.39 0.81
N ARG A 258 -17.41 -1.42 1.51
CA ARG A 258 -18.07 -2.56 0.86
C ARG A 258 -19.37 -2.16 0.17
N GLU A 259 -20.10 -1.23 0.78
CA GLU A 259 -21.30 -0.67 0.19
C GLU A 259 -20.94 0.27 -0.96
N PHE A 260 -21.79 0.28 -1.98
CA PHE A 260 -21.66 1.24 -3.09
C PHE A 260 -21.62 2.67 -2.52
N PRO A 261 -20.66 3.54 -2.88
CA PRO A 261 -20.44 4.81 -2.17
C PRO A 261 -21.45 5.92 -2.49
N ILE A 262 -22.20 5.80 -3.58
CA ILE A 262 -23.15 6.85 -4.00
C ILE A 262 -24.53 6.62 -3.37
N ARG A 263 -25.18 7.70 -2.92
CA ARG A 263 -26.57 7.74 -2.44
C ARG A 263 -27.38 8.75 -3.26
N LEU A 264 -28.67 8.47 -3.49
CA LEU A 264 -29.56 9.33 -4.27
C LEU A 264 -30.63 9.99 -3.40
N GLY A 265 -30.76 11.31 -3.50
CA GLY A 265 -31.79 12.12 -2.84
C GLY A 265 -31.57 12.30 -1.33
N GLU A 266 -31.22 11.23 -0.61
CA GLU A 266 -30.92 11.17 0.81
C GLU A 266 -29.77 10.20 1.11
N THR A 267 -29.07 10.40 2.23
CA THR A 267 -27.85 9.64 2.59
C THR A 267 -28.09 8.17 2.94
N SER A 268 -29.34 7.77 3.20
CA SER A 268 -29.71 6.38 3.51
C SER A 268 -30.03 5.52 2.28
N TYR A 269 -30.27 6.13 1.12
CA TYR A 269 -30.74 5.38 -0.04
C TYR A 269 -29.59 4.98 -0.97
N ILE A 270 -29.24 3.69 -0.94
CA ILE A 270 -28.27 3.08 -1.85
C ILE A 270 -29.01 2.64 -3.13
N PRO A 271 -28.71 3.22 -4.29
CA PRO A 271 -29.35 2.86 -5.55
C PRO A 271 -28.98 1.45 -6.00
N SER A 272 -29.81 0.87 -6.85
CA SER A 272 -29.46 -0.35 -7.60
C SER A 272 -28.44 -0.03 -8.70
N ARG A 273 -27.56 -0.99 -9.01
CA ARG A 273 -26.53 -0.83 -10.05
C ARG A 273 -26.66 -1.92 -11.10
N SER A 274 -26.42 -1.56 -12.36
CA SER A 274 -26.35 -2.52 -13.46
C SER A 274 -25.21 -2.13 -14.40
N PHE A 275 -24.12 -2.88 -14.36
CA PHE A 275 -22.98 -2.67 -15.25
C PHE A 275 -23.34 -2.92 -16.72
N LEU A 276 -22.95 -1.99 -17.60
CA LEU A 276 -23.20 -2.06 -19.04
C LEU A 276 -21.95 -2.48 -19.83
N GLY A 277 -20.76 -2.22 -19.28
CA GLY A 277 -19.48 -2.48 -19.93
C GLY A 277 -18.50 -1.33 -19.71
N TYR A 278 -17.37 -1.40 -20.38
CA TYR A 278 -16.44 -0.28 -20.47
C TYR A 278 -15.96 -0.12 -21.91
N GLU A 279 -15.58 1.10 -22.27
CA GLU A 279 -14.83 1.38 -23.49
C GLU A 279 -13.43 1.88 -23.14
N LEU A 280 -12.45 1.63 -24.01
CA LEU A 280 -11.09 2.10 -23.80
C LEU A 280 -10.94 3.53 -24.32
N ILE A 281 -10.67 4.46 -23.41
CA ILE A 281 -10.36 5.86 -23.66
C ILE A 281 -8.90 6.06 -23.28
N ASP A 282 -8.05 6.36 -24.26
CA ASP A 282 -6.60 6.44 -24.04
C ASP A 282 -6.03 5.21 -23.32
N GLU A 283 -6.43 4.01 -23.77
CA GLU A 283 -6.06 2.70 -23.20
C GLU A 283 -6.57 2.41 -21.78
N LEU A 284 -7.28 3.34 -21.13
CA LEU A 284 -7.94 3.13 -19.83
C LEU A 284 -9.44 2.91 -19.98
N PRO A 285 -10.08 2.14 -19.08
CA PRO A 285 -11.51 1.89 -19.16
C PRO A 285 -12.32 3.12 -18.69
N GLY A 286 -13.19 3.62 -19.56
CA GLY A 286 -14.38 4.40 -19.21
C GLY A 286 -15.52 3.45 -18.92
N PHE A 287 -15.92 3.32 -17.65
CA PHE A 287 -16.95 2.40 -17.19
C PHE A 287 -18.34 3.00 -17.39
N GLU A 288 -19.27 2.18 -17.88
CA GLU A 288 -20.67 2.55 -18.01
C GLU A 288 -21.56 1.63 -17.17
N TYR A 289 -22.49 2.24 -16.44
CA TYR A 289 -23.49 1.50 -15.67
C TYR A 289 -24.75 2.33 -15.46
N TYR A 290 -25.85 1.66 -15.12
CA TYR A 290 -27.03 2.32 -14.56
C TYR A 290 -26.92 2.38 -13.05
N MET A 291 -27.30 3.53 -12.50
CA MET A 291 -27.61 3.76 -11.10
C MET A 291 -29.11 4.07 -11.01
N ASP A 292 -29.90 3.08 -10.58
CA ASP A 292 -31.35 3.03 -10.81
C ASP A 292 -31.71 3.28 -12.28
N GLN A 293 -32.19 4.49 -12.59
CA GLN A 293 -32.59 4.92 -13.93
C GLN A 293 -31.54 5.82 -14.61
N TYR A 294 -30.58 6.34 -13.85
CA TYR A 294 -29.58 7.29 -14.33
C TYR A 294 -28.41 6.53 -14.94
N ARG A 295 -28.01 6.92 -16.14
CA ARG A 295 -26.83 6.34 -16.80
C ARG A 295 -25.60 7.09 -16.34
N VAL A 296 -24.61 6.35 -15.86
CA VAL A 296 -23.34 6.89 -15.36
C VAL A 296 -22.23 6.48 -16.31
N HIS A 297 -21.41 7.45 -16.70
CA HIS A 297 -20.09 7.22 -17.26
C HIS A 297 -19.05 7.60 -16.21
N GLN A 298 -18.12 6.70 -15.93
CA GLN A 298 -17.08 6.88 -14.93
C GLN A 298 -15.71 6.65 -15.56
N TYR A 299 -14.77 7.55 -15.30
CA TYR A 299 -13.39 7.44 -15.74
C TYR A 299 -12.44 7.55 -14.56
N ILE A 300 -11.39 6.73 -14.54
CA ILE A 300 -10.40 6.71 -13.45
C ILE A 300 -9.01 6.85 -14.05
N SER A 301 -8.20 7.75 -13.50
CA SER A 301 -6.84 8.03 -13.97
C SER A 301 -5.91 8.41 -12.84
N SER A 302 -4.60 8.35 -13.07
CA SER A 302 -3.59 8.84 -12.13
C SER A 302 -3.60 10.36 -12.06
N LEU A 303 -3.36 10.92 -10.87
CA LEU A 303 -3.16 12.36 -10.73
C LEU A 303 -1.86 12.81 -11.42
N PRO A 304 -1.77 14.08 -11.88
CA PRO A 304 -0.59 14.60 -12.55
C PRO A 304 0.70 14.57 -11.72
N ASP A 305 0.61 14.54 -10.41
CA ASP A 305 1.72 14.64 -9.45
C ASP A 305 2.06 13.30 -8.76
N ASP A 306 1.48 12.18 -9.22
CA ASP A 306 1.69 10.84 -8.65
C ASP A 306 1.33 10.74 -7.16
N THR A 307 0.39 11.57 -6.70
CA THR A 307 -0.08 11.55 -5.30
C THR A 307 -1.31 10.68 -5.07
N GLY A 308 -1.92 10.17 -6.15
CA GLY A 308 -3.09 9.31 -6.05
C GLY A 308 -3.85 9.19 -7.36
N LEU A 309 -5.16 8.95 -7.26
CA LEU A 309 -6.05 8.80 -8.42
C LEU A 309 -7.14 9.88 -8.46
N ARG A 310 -7.69 10.08 -9.65
CA ARG A 310 -8.89 10.87 -9.90
C ARG A 310 -9.99 9.97 -10.44
N MET A 311 -11.17 10.04 -9.82
CA MET A 311 -12.41 9.48 -10.36
C MET A 311 -13.30 10.60 -10.90
N GLU A 312 -13.68 10.50 -12.16
CA GLU A 312 -14.57 11.43 -12.85
C GLU A 312 -15.90 10.73 -13.13
N PHE A 313 -17.00 11.47 -12.94
CA PHE A 313 -18.37 10.98 -13.12
C PHE A 313 -19.13 11.92 -14.05
N GLU A 314 -19.90 11.33 -14.96
CA GLU A 314 -20.96 12.00 -15.72
C GLU A 314 -22.27 11.22 -15.51
N ILE A 315 -23.28 11.87 -14.92
CA ILE A 315 -24.57 11.25 -14.60
C ILE A 315 -25.65 11.90 -15.46
N GLN A 316 -26.20 11.15 -16.41
CA GLN A 316 -27.17 11.66 -17.37
C GLN A 316 -28.55 11.90 -16.74
N ASP A 317 -29.12 13.07 -17.02
CA ASP A 317 -30.48 13.47 -16.65
C ASP A 317 -30.78 13.38 -15.14
N ILE A 318 -29.76 13.55 -14.29
CA ILE A 318 -29.93 13.53 -12.83
C ILE A 318 -30.76 14.75 -12.36
N ASP A 319 -31.85 14.49 -11.65
CA ASP A 319 -32.83 15.51 -11.25
C ASP A 319 -32.97 15.63 -9.72
N GLN A 320 -32.06 15.00 -8.98
CA GLN A 320 -32.02 15.00 -7.53
C GLN A 320 -30.59 15.10 -6.98
N PRO A 321 -30.40 15.51 -5.71
CA PRO A 321 -29.08 15.53 -5.09
C PRO A 321 -28.41 14.17 -5.06
N VAL A 322 -27.08 14.18 -5.12
CA VAL A 322 -26.24 12.99 -5.01
C VAL A 322 -25.32 13.14 -3.81
N TYR A 323 -25.13 12.07 -3.06
CA TYR A 323 -24.16 12.03 -1.97
C TYR A 323 -23.10 10.97 -2.25
N PHE A 324 -21.85 11.28 -1.99
CA PHE A 324 -20.74 10.33 -2.06
C PHE A 324 -20.20 10.11 -0.64
N VAL A 325 -20.29 8.88 -0.15
CA VAL A 325 -19.90 8.50 1.21
C VAL A 325 -18.50 7.88 1.18
N THR A 326 -17.59 8.39 2.00
CA THR A 326 -16.23 7.88 2.18
C THR A 326 -15.98 7.41 3.60
N ASP A 327 -14.96 6.57 3.77
CA ASP A 327 -14.39 6.30 5.09
C ASP A 327 -13.28 7.32 5.37
N LEU A 328 -13.43 8.13 6.43
CA LEU A 328 -12.41 9.08 6.90
C LEU A 328 -11.11 8.42 7.39
N ASN A 329 -11.14 7.12 7.66
CA ASN A 329 -9.97 6.32 8.06
C ASN A 329 -9.42 5.49 6.90
N ALA A 330 -10.02 5.53 5.70
CA ALA A 330 -9.37 4.97 4.53
C ALA A 330 -8.06 5.70 4.26
N GLY A 331 -7.10 5.02 3.63
CA GLY A 331 -5.77 5.58 3.38
C GLY A 331 -5.71 6.73 2.36
N ALA A 332 -6.81 7.41 2.06
CA ALA A 332 -6.84 8.58 1.17
C ALA A 332 -7.54 9.81 1.78
N GLU A 333 -7.04 10.99 1.45
CA GLU A 333 -7.73 12.28 1.57
C GLU A 333 -8.53 12.52 0.28
N PHE A 334 -9.76 13.05 0.43
CA PHE A 334 -10.65 13.27 -0.71
C PHE A 334 -10.80 14.76 -1.03
N ARG A 335 -10.75 15.10 -2.33
CA ARG A 335 -11.06 16.46 -2.81
C ARG A 335 -12.00 16.39 -4.00
N SER A 336 -13.05 17.20 -4.00
CA SER A 336 -14.05 17.20 -5.07
C SER A 336 -13.98 18.47 -5.92
N SER A 337 -14.37 18.37 -7.19
CA SER A 337 -14.47 19.54 -8.07
C SER A 337 -15.70 20.41 -7.80
N ALA A 338 -16.72 19.85 -7.14
CA ALA A 338 -17.98 20.50 -6.80
C ALA A 338 -18.55 19.93 -5.48
N GLY A 339 -19.64 20.54 -4.98
CA GLY A 339 -20.32 20.11 -3.76
C GLY A 339 -19.65 20.53 -2.45
N GLU A 340 -20.25 20.13 -1.34
CA GLU A 340 -19.81 20.44 0.02
C GLU A 340 -19.58 19.15 0.82
N TRP A 341 -18.42 19.06 1.48
CA TRP A 341 -18.09 17.94 2.36
C TRP A 341 -18.59 18.19 3.78
N ASP A 342 -19.21 17.18 4.38
CA ASP A 342 -19.55 17.12 5.80
C ASP A 342 -19.25 15.71 6.33
N ASN A 343 -18.27 15.61 7.23
CA ASN A 343 -17.89 14.37 7.92
C ASN A 343 -17.78 13.11 7.02
N GLY A 344 -17.02 13.20 5.93
CA GLY A 344 -16.82 12.08 4.99
C GLY A 344 -17.97 11.88 3.99
N VAL A 345 -18.97 12.76 3.98
CA VAL A 345 -20.05 12.75 2.99
C VAL A 345 -19.95 13.99 2.11
N LEU A 346 -19.68 13.81 0.83
CA LEU A 346 -19.81 14.86 -0.17
C LEU A 346 -21.27 14.98 -0.58
N LYS A 347 -21.83 16.18 -0.50
CA LYS A 347 -23.16 16.50 -1.02
C LYS A 347 -23.06 17.33 -2.30
N LEU A 348 -23.70 16.86 -3.36
CA LEU A 348 -23.85 17.54 -4.65
C LEU A 348 -25.32 17.88 -4.89
N SER A 349 -25.59 19.08 -5.39
CA SER A 349 -26.89 19.37 -6.01
C SER A 349 -27.09 18.55 -7.28
N ALA A 350 -28.32 18.51 -7.81
CA ALA A 350 -28.60 17.81 -9.07
C ALA A 350 -27.73 18.35 -10.23
N GLU A 351 -27.57 19.67 -10.32
CA GLU A 351 -26.75 20.33 -11.35
C GLU A 351 -25.26 19.97 -11.21
N GLU A 352 -24.72 19.98 -9.98
CA GLU A 352 -23.32 19.58 -9.75
C GLU A 352 -23.10 18.08 -9.96
N ALA A 353 -24.13 17.26 -9.75
CA ALA A 353 -24.05 15.81 -9.93
C ALA A 353 -24.07 15.38 -11.41
N GLU A 354 -24.45 16.24 -12.34
CA GLU A 354 -24.40 15.94 -13.78
C GLU A 354 -22.96 15.61 -14.23
N ALA A 355 -21.96 16.32 -13.69
CA ALA A 355 -20.55 16.03 -13.91
C ALA A 355 -19.68 16.53 -12.75
N PHE A 356 -18.92 15.64 -12.13
CA PHE A 356 -18.00 15.98 -11.04
C PHE A 356 -16.81 15.01 -11.00
N SER A 357 -15.77 15.39 -10.26
CA SER A 357 -14.62 14.53 -9.99
C SER A 357 -14.30 14.50 -8.51
N ILE A 358 -13.67 13.40 -8.07
CA ILE A 358 -13.12 13.23 -6.74
C ILE A 358 -11.70 12.71 -6.88
N ASP A 359 -10.76 13.43 -6.26
CA ASP A 359 -9.36 13.05 -6.11
C ASP A 359 -9.20 12.24 -4.83
N PHE A 360 -8.45 11.14 -4.91
CA PHE A 360 -8.14 10.21 -3.83
C PHE A 360 -6.63 10.29 -3.64
N ILE A 361 -6.20 11.14 -2.72
CA ILE A 361 -4.79 11.47 -2.49
C ILE A 361 -4.29 10.60 -1.34
N GLU A 362 -3.20 9.86 -1.53
CA GLU A 362 -2.67 8.98 -0.50
C GLU A 362 -2.40 9.74 0.82
N ARG A 363 -2.80 9.12 1.92
CA ARG A 363 -2.36 9.46 3.27
C ARG A 363 -1.31 8.41 3.67
N PRO A 364 -0.01 8.76 3.66
CA PRO A 364 1.05 7.81 3.95
C PRO A 364 0.81 7.04 5.24
N GLU A 365 1.06 5.73 5.23
CA GLU A 365 0.97 4.82 6.38
C GLU A 365 -0.44 4.67 7.02
N HIS A 366 -1.48 5.22 6.41
CA HIS A 366 -2.83 5.11 6.97
C HIS A 366 -3.51 3.77 6.66
N GLU A 367 -3.28 3.23 5.47
CA GLU A 367 -3.79 1.91 5.08
C GLU A 367 -2.97 0.80 5.80
N PRO A 368 -3.61 -0.29 6.25
CA PRO A 368 -2.89 -1.42 6.83
C PRO A 368 -1.97 -2.08 5.80
N ILE A 369 -0.76 -2.42 6.23
CA ILE A 369 0.20 -3.21 5.45
C ILE A 369 -0.20 -4.69 5.33
N GLY A 370 -1.06 -5.16 6.23
CA GLY A 370 -1.64 -6.49 6.20
C GLY A 370 -3.13 -6.43 6.47
N TYR A 371 -3.94 -7.05 5.61
CA TYR A 371 -5.39 -7.11 5.78
C TYR A 371 -5.94 -8.46 5.32
N TRP A 372 -6.60 -9.16 6.24
CA TRP A 372 -7.36 -10.39 5.97
C TRP A 372 -8.78 -10.22 6.47
N SER A 373 -9.67 -9.84 5.56
CA SER A 373 -11.09 -9.63 5.84
C SER A 373 -11.84 -10.93 6.18
N MET A 374 -11.30 -12.09 5.81
CA MET A 374 -11.97 -13.40 5.82
C MET A 374 -13.29 -13.45 5.02
N ASN A 375 -13.54 -12.44 4.17
CA ASN A 375 -14.75 -12.31 3.36
C ASN A 375 -14.65 -13.02 2.01
N ASP A 376 -13.54 -13.64 1.68
CA ASP A 376 -13.32 -14.33 0.40
C ASP A 376 -13.91 -15.74 0.38
N ASP A 377 -14.48 -16.17 -0.76
CA ASP A 377 -14.85 -17.57 -0.99
C ASP A 377 -13.83 -18.15 -1.96
N PRO A 378 -12.81 -18.87 -1.51
CA PRO A 378 -11.88 -19.45 -2.47
C PRO A 378 -12.51 -20.62 -3.25
N TRP A 379 -13.70 -21.13 -2.88
CA TRP A 379 -14.17 -22.44 -3.36
C TRP A 379 -15.69 -22.61 -3.48
N THR A 380 -16.34 -22.00 -4.49
CA THR A 380 -17.62 -22.55 -4.94
C THR A 380 -17.40 -23.86 -5.70
N GLN A 381 -17.30 -25.00 -4.98
CA GLN A 381 -17.85 -26.30 -5.44
C GLN A 381 -17.67 -27.50 -4.48
N PHE A 382 -17.01 -27.36 -3.34
CA PHE A 382 -16.99 -28.42 -2.33
C PHE A 382 -17.34 -27.84 -0.96
N GLN A 383 -18.42 -28.37 -0.38
CA GLN A 383 -18.91 -28.16 0.98
C GLN A 383 -17.82 -27.65 1.93
N ASN A 384 -17.95 -26.44 2.48
CA ASN A 384 -16.98 -25.97 3.46
C ASN A 384 -17.71 -25.50 4.72
N ASP A 385 -17.85 -26.40 5.69
CA ASP A 385 -18.46 -26.15 7.01
C ASP A 385 -17.71 -25.08 7.85
N ARG A 386 -16.64 -24.52 7.28
CA ARG A 386 -15.65 -23.63 7.88
C ARG A 386 -15.92 -22.14 7.69
N VAL A 387 -16.66 -21.76 6.65
CA VAL A 387 -17.04 -20.36 6.46
C VAL A 387 -18.34 -20.12 7.20
N ARG A 388 -18.34 -19.15 8.12
CA ARG A 388 -19.52 -18.74 8.89
C ARG A 388 -19.78 -17.26 8.70
N GLU A 389 -20.95 -16.83 9.14
CA GLU A 389 -21.22 -15.42 9.34
C GLU A 389 -20.19 -14.86 10.32
N GLY A 390 -19.52 -13.80 9.91
CA GLY A 390 -18.50 -13.10 10.68
C GLY A 390 -19.09 -11.92 11.44
N VAL A 391 -18.19 -11.11 11.99
CA VAL A 391 -18.50 -9.77 12.49
C VAL A 391 -18.81 -8.85 11.30
N VAL A 392 -17.93 -8.84 10.29
CA VAL A 392 -18.15 -8.10 9.04
C VAL A 392 -18.24 -9.10 7.89
N GLY A 393 -19.47 -9.47 7.56
CA GLY A 393 -19.75 -10.41 6.48
C GLY A 393 -19.44 -11.86 6.86
N ARG A 394 -18.24 -12.34 6.57
CA ARG A 394 -17.85 -13.75 6.79
C ARG A 394 -16.61 -13.89 7.64
N SER A 395 -16.52 -15.02 8.33
CA SER A 395 -15.37 -15.44 9.12
C SER A 395 -14.85 -16.78 8.64
N LEU A 396 -13.60 -17.07 9.01
CA LEU A 396 -12.96 -18.36 8.74
C LEU A 396 -12.77 -19.14 10.04
N HIS A 397 -13.24 -20.39 10.06
CA HIS A 397 -12.93 -21.36 11.12
C HIS A 397 -11.53 -21.94 10.90
N PHE A 398 -10.70 -21.81 11.94
CA PHE A 398 -9.40 -22.42 12.08
C PHE A 398 -9.51 -23.62 13.02
N GLU A 399 -9.08 -24.79 12.54
CA GLU A 399 -8.99 -26.02 13.32
C GLU A 399 -7.71 -26.79 12.97
N GLU A 400 -7.26 -27.67 13.86
CA GLU A 400 -6.04 -28.45 13.67
C GLU A 400 -4.82 -27.59 13.25
N HIS A 401 -4.02 -28.00 12.27
CA HIS A 401 -2.68 -27.47 11.97
C HIS A 401 -2.70 -26.23 11.06
N GLU A 402 -3.83 -25.54 10.97
CA GLU A 402 -4.07 -24.51 9.96
C GLU A 402 -3.49 -23.17 10.36
N LYS A 403 -2.76 -22.55 9.43
CA LYS A 403 -2.18 -21.22 9.63
C LYS A 403 -2.15 -20.40 8.36
N LEU A 404 -2.28 -19.08 8.54
CA LEU A 404 -1.82 -18.10 7.57
C LEU A 404 -0.38 -17.73 7.93
N SER A 405 0.55 -18.01 7.01
CA SER A 405 1.99 -17.86 7.25
C SER A 405 2.67 -16.83 6.36
N LYS A 406 1.91 -15.97 5.66
CA LYS A 406 2.45 -15.05 4.64
C LYS A 406 3.02 -13.74 5.21
N ILE A 407 3.26 -13.64 6.51
CA ILE A 407 3.74 -12.40 7.12
C ILE A 407 5.21 -12.59 7.52
N TYR A 408 6.09 -12.49 6.53
CA TYR A 408 7.53 -12.64 6.69
C TYR A 408 8.19 -11.26 6.82
N GLY A 409 9.07 -11.10 7.81
CA GLY A 409 10.11 -10.06 7.84
C GLY A 409 9.67 -8.59 7.97
N ASP A 410 8.38 -8.28 7.86
CA ASP A 410 7.89 -6.90 7.73
C ASP A 410 7.25 -6.31 9.00
N ILE A 411 7.06 -7.12 10.05
CA ILE A 411 6.55 -6.72 11.37
C ILE A 411 7.70 -6.66 12.36
N VAL A 412 8.57 -5.68 12.15
CA VAL A 412 9.76 -5.46 12.97
C VAL A 412 9.83 -4.03 13.48
N ASP A 413 8.90 -3.19 13.01
CA ASP A 413 8.84 -1.79 13.38
C ASP A 413 8.65 -1.64 14.90
N PRO A 414 9.42 -0.79 15.59
CA PRO A 414 9.11 -0.41 16.97
C PRO A 414 7.69 0.13 17.13
N ASP A 415 7.14 0.74 16.07
CA ASP A 415 5.83 1.36 16.06
C ASP A 415 4.84 0.57 15.19
N MET A 416 3.81 0.00 15.80
CA MET A 416 2.83 -0.82 15.08
C MET A 416 1.47 -0.85 15.76
N THR A 417 0.46 -1.19 14.98
CA THR A 417 -0.87 -1.55 15.49
C THR A 417 -1.32 -2.85 14.86
N PHE A 418 -1.96 -3.69 15.66
CA PHE A 418 -2.70 -4.85 15.19
C PHE A 418 -4.14 -4.76 15.68
N ALA A 419 -5.07 -5.24 14.85
CA ALA A 419 -6.46 -5.45 15.23
C ALA A 419 -7.00 -6.76 14.65
N GLY A 420 -7.94 -7.39 15.35
CA GLY A 420 -8.61 -8.59 14.85
C GLY A 420 -9.76 -9.06 15.73
N TRP A 421 -10.75 -9.70 15.12
CA TRP A 421 -11.83 -10.36 15.84
C TRP A 421 -11.55 -11.84 16.02
N VAL A 422 -11.82 -12.33 17.23
CA VAL A 422 -11.57 -13.72 17.62
C VAL A 422 -12.78 -14.28 18.36
N LYS A 423 -13.18 -15.50 17.98
CA LYS A 423 -14.21 -16.27 18.68
C LYS A 423 -13.72 -17.70 18.91
N ILE A 424 -13.39 -18.03 20.16
CA ILE A 424 -12.97 -19.39 20.55
C ILE A 424 -14.19 -20.32 20.53
N GLN A 425 -14.05 -21.45 19.83
CA GLN A 425 -15.07 -22.49 19.76
C GLN A 425 -14.91 -23.50 20.91
N ASP A 426 -13.71 -24.04 21.11
CA ASP A 426 -13.43 -24.97 22.23
C ASP A 426 -12.76 -24.22 23.39
N SER A 427 -13.54 -23.77 24.36
CA SER A 427 -13.02 -23.08 25.54
C SER A 427 -12.31 -23.99 26.56
N GLU A 428 -12.39 -25.31 26.40
CA GLU A 428 -11.73 -26.28 27.28
C GLU A 428 -10.32 -26.65 26.75
N LYS A 429 -10.05 -26.38 25.46
CA LYS A 429 -8.74 -26.56 24.86
C LYS A 429 -7.75 -25.49 25.34
N ASN A 430 -6.62 -25.95 25.85
CA ASN A 430 -5.50 -25.08 26.26
C ASN A 430 -4.51 -24.87 25.11
N ASN A 431 -3.66 -23.85 25.25
CA ASN A 431 -2.57 -23.52 24.32
C ASN A 431 -3.04 -23.22 22.88
N GLN A 432 -4.19 -22.55 22.77
CA GLN A 432 -4.71 -22.13 21.48
C GLN A 432 -4.01 -20.87 21.01
N PHE A 433 -3.01 -21.03 20.15
CA PHE A 433 -2.30 -19.91 19.54
C PHE A 433 -3.20 -19.22 18.51
N ILE A 434 -3.35 -17.90 18.60
CA ILE A 434 -4.27 -17.15 17.75
C ILE A 434 -3.47 -16.37 16.70
N PHE A 435 -2.51 -15.56 17.14
CA PHE A 435 -1.55 -14.93 16.24
C PHE A 435 -0.30 -14.49 17.01
N GLY A 436 0.80 -14.29 16.27
CA GLY A 436 2.07 -13.84 16.84
C GLY A 436 3.29 -14.46 16.18
N GLN A 437 4.42 -14.34 16.87
CA GLN A 437 5.71 -14.95 16.53
C GLN A 437 6.14 -15.89 17.65
N ARG A 438 6.66 -17.06 17.30
CA ARG A 438 7.17 -18.04 18.25
C ARG A 438 8.44 -18.66 17.69
N ASP A 439 9.51 -18.63 18.48
CA ASP A 439 10.74 -19.36 18.21
C ASP A 439 10.63 -20.75 18.87
N GLU A 440 10.66 -21.79 18.04
CA GLU A 440 10.53 -23.18 18.50
C GLU A 440 11.74 -23.64 19.31
N ASP A 441 12.93 -23.15 18.99
CA ASP A 441 14.18 -23.58 19.61
C ASP A 441 14.32 -23.02 21.02
N SER A 442 14.04 -21.72 21.19
CA SER A 442 14.12 -21.07 22.51
C SER A 442 12.81 -21.15 23.30
N GLY A 443 11.68 -21.41 22.64
CA GLY A 443 10.34 -21.34 23.24
C GLY A 443 9.87 -19.93 23.57
N ARG A 444 10.63 -18.90 23.15
CA ARG A 444 10.24 -17.50 23.28
C ARG A 444 9.12 -17.18 22.31
N GLU A 445 8.22 -16.30 22.71
CA GLU A 445 7.12 -15.88 21.85
C GLU A 445 6.60 -14.49 22.19
N PHE A 446 6.12 -13.82 21.14
CA PHE A 446 5.16 -12.74 21.24
C PHE A 446 3.85 -13.23 20.63
N SER A 447 2.81 -13.44 21.42
CA SER A 447 1.56 -14.00 20.90
C SER A 447 0.34 -13.62 21.72
N LEU A 448 -0.81 -13.53 21.04
CA LEU A 448 -2.10 -13.72 21.69
C LEU A 448 -2.45 -15.20 21.64
N LEU A 449 -2.83 -15.74 22.78
CA LEU A 449 -3.27 -17.12 22.91
C LEU A 449 -4.45 -17.24 23.88
N PHE A 450 -5.13 -18.37 23.81
CA PHE A 450 -6.15 -18.76 24.77
C PHE A 450 -5.71 -19.98 25.57
N HIS A 451 -5.71 -19.86 26.90
CA HIS A 451 -5.23 -20.88 27.83
C HIS A 451 -5.91 -20.74 29.20
N ASP A 452 -6.33 -21.86 29.77
CA ASP A 452 -7.05 -21.96 31.06
C ASP A 452 -8.30 -21.07 31.10
N GLY A 453 -9.04 -21.01 29.98
CA GLY A 453 -10.26 -20.22 29.87
C GLY A 453 -10.04 -18.71 29.73
N LEU A 454 -8.80 -18.25 29.56
CA LEU A 454 -8.44 -16.84 29.48
C LEU A 454 -7.64 -16.56 28.20
N PHE A 455 -7.86 -15.37 27.63
CA PHE A 455 -6.92 -14.82 26.66
C PHE A 455 -5.69 -14.27 27.38
N LYS A 456 -4.52 -14.50 26.78
CA LYS A 456 -3.23 -14.08 27.33
C LYS A 456 -2.37 -13.49 26.24
N ILE A 457 -1.61 -12.47 26.60
CA ILE A 457 -0.50 -11.99 25.79
C ILE A 457 0.78 -12.53 26.37
N HIS A 458 1.50 -13.31 25.58
CA HIS A 458 2.87 -13.71 25.87
C HIS A 458 3.81 -12.74 25.17
N TYR A 459 4.86 -12.30 25.84
CA TYR A 459 5.80 -11.32 25.29
C TYR A 459 7.15 -11.38 26.02
N PRO A 460 8.26 -11.08 25.33
CA PRO A 460 9.53 -10.78 25.99
C PRO A 460 9.49 -9.37 26.59
N ASP A 461 9.95 -9.19 27.83
CA ASP A 461 10.14 -7.85 28.40
C ASP A 461 11.41 -7.16 27.85
N GLU A 462 11.66 -5.92 28.30
CA GLU A 462 12.83 -5.12 27.88
C GLU A 462 14.20 -5.76 28.21
N TYR A 463 14.24 -6.80 29.04
CA TYR A 463 15.44 -7.57 29.38
C TYR A 463 15.50 -8.92 28.62
N GLY A 464 14.49 -9.22 27.80
CA GLY A 464 14.36 -10.46 27.06
C GLY A 464 13.89 -11.65 27.91
N GLU A 465 13.29 -11.39 29.08
CA GLU A 465 12.64 -12.42 29.88
C GLU A 465 11.21 -12.66 29.36
N GLN A 466 10.83 -13.93 29.20
CA GLN A 466 9.49 -14.30 28.74
C GLN A 466 8.47 -14.06 29.85
N ASN A 467 7.48 -13.22 29.56
CA ASN A 467 6.37 -12.88 30.44
C ASN A 467 5.03 -13.24 29.80
N SER A 468 3.98 -13.25 30.63
CA SER A 468 2.61 -13.51 30.21
C SER A 468 1.65 -12.65 31.03
N GLU A 469 0.69 -12.03 30.37
CA GLU A 469 -0.33 -11.20 31.01
C GLU A 469 -1.72 -11.70 30.63
N ASN A 470 -2.57 -11.87 31.65
CA ASN A 470 -3.94 -12.31 31.46
C ASN A 470 -4.80 -11.10 31.11
N LEU A 471 -5.57 -11.19 30.03
CA LEU A 471 -6.56 -10.17 29.66
C LEU A 471 -7.86 -10.47 30.42
N SER A 472 -8.39 -9.48 31.13
CA SER A 472 -9.36 -9.73 32.21
C SER A 472 -10.74 -9.08 32.06
N ALA A 473 -10.97 -8.20 31.08
CA ALA A 473 -12.32 -7.69 30.83
C ALA A 473 -13.14 -8.54 29.86
N SER A 474 -14.43 -8.63 30.20
CA SER A 474 -15.59 -8.78 29.31
C SER A 474 -15.55 -9.83 28.19
N ILE A 475 -14.65 -10.80 28.28
CA ILE A 475 -14.61 -11.94 27.36
C ILE A 475 -15.79 -12.86 27.66
N GLN A 476 -16.58 -13.14 26.63
CA GLN A 476 -17.61 -14.17 26.68
C GLN A 476 -17.13 -15.35 25.83
N PRO A 477 -16.78 -16.50 26.46
CA PRO A 477 -16.45 -17.71 25.71
C PRO A 477 -17.57 -18.07 24.74
N GLY A 478 -17.22 -18.36 23.48
CA GLY A 478 -18.20 -18.61 22.42
C GLY A 478 -18.77 -17.35 21.76
N GLU A 479 -18.36 -16.14 22.16
CA GLU A 479 -18.71 -14.88 21.50
C GLU A 479 -17.52 -14.25 20.78
N TRP A 480 -17.82 -13.30 19.89
CA TRP A 480 -16.82 -12.48 19.22
C TRP A 480 -16.19 -11.47 20.18
N ASN A 481 -14.86 -11.41 20.18
CA ASN A 481 -14.08 -10.44 20.94
C ASN A 481 -13.11 -9.74 19.99
N HIS A 482 -13.06 -8.41 20.06
CA HIS A 482 -12.11 -7.61 19.30
C HIS A 482 -10.85 -7.39 20.13
N PHE A 483 -9.71 -7.77 19.58
CA PHE A 483 -8.40 -7.54 20.18
C PHE A 483 -7.65 -6.51 19.35
N MET A 484 -7.12 -5.50 20.03
CA MET A 484 -6.17 -4.57 19.45
C MET A 484 -4.96 -4.43 20.35
N TRP A 485 -3.81 -4.17 19.77
CA TRP A 485 -2.72 -3.55 20.52
C TRP A 485 -1.99 -2.54 19.66
N THR A 486 -1.53 -1.51 20.33
CA THR A 486 -0.57 -0.55 19.79
C THR A 486 0.77 -0.78 20.45
N ARG A 487 1.83 -0.50 19.74
CA ARG A 487 3.20 -0.48 20.26
C ARG A 487 3.87 0.77 19.76
N SER A 488 4.48 1.53 20.67
CA SER A 488 5.41 2.61 20.36
C SER A 488 6.75 2.35 21.04
N GLY A 489 7.78 2.01 20.26
CA GLY A 489 9.07 1.56 20.80
C GLY A 489 8.94 0.31 21.69
N SER A 490 8.94 0.52 23.01
CA SER A 490 8.79 -0.57 24.01
C SER A 490 7.49 -0.49 24.79
N ASP A 491 6.72 0.59 24.62
CA ASP A 491 5.43 0.76 25.28
C ASP A 491 4.36 0.11 24.43
N MET A 492 3.61 -0.82 25.02
CA MET A 492 2.52 -1.54 24.35
C MET A 492 1.23 -1.32 25.13
N GLU A 493 0.17 -0.89 24.44
CA GLU A 493 -1.17 -0.78 24.99
C GLU A 493 -2.06 -1.85 24.37
N VAL A 494 -2.85 -2.54 25.18
CA VAL A 494 -3.70 -3.65 24.74
C VAL A 494 -5.14 -3.29 25.01
N PHE A 495 -5.99 -3.44 24.01
CA PHE A 495 -7.40 -3.13 24.06
C PHE A 495 -8.24 -4.37 23.74
N VAL A 496 -9.34 -4.53 24.48
CA VAL A 496 -10.34 -5.57 24.23
C VAL A 496 -11.72 -4.93 24.13
N ASN A 497 -12.43 -5.21 23.03
CA ASN A 497 -13.76 -4.66 22.75
C ASN A 497 -13.82 -3.13 22.92
N GLY A 498 -12.80 -2.43 22.41
CA GLY A 498 -12.66 -0.97 22.47
C GLY A 498 -12.19 -0.40 23.80
N ASN A 499 -11.97 -1.22 24.83
CA ASN A 499 -11.51 -0.74 26.15
C ASN A 499 -10.03 -1.07 26.37
N LEU A 500 -9.27 -0.12 26.92
CA LEU A 500 -7.89 -0.35 27.35
C LEU A 500 -7.86 -1.36 28.51
N GLU A 501 -7.18 -2.48 28.31
CA GLU A 501 -7.06 -3.56 29.29
C GLU A 501 -5.78 -3.48 30.11
N THR A 502 -4.65 -3.27 29.44
CA THR A 502 -3.34 -3.28 30.09
C THR A 502 -2.30 -2.51 29.29
N ASN A 503 -1.24 -2.10 29.97
CA ASN A 503 -0.07 -1.45 29.41
C ASN A 503 1.17 -2.24 29.82
N LEU A 504 2.00 -2.58 28.85
CA LEU A 504 3.13 -3.49 29.01
C LEU A 504 4.40 -2.86 28.44
N ARG A 505 5.54 -3.25 29.01
CA ARG A 505 6.87 -2.90 28.50
C ARG A 505 7.43 -4.11 27.78
N MET A 506 7.37 -4.08 26.45
CA MET A 506 7.85 -5.17 25.61
C MET A 506 9.28 -4.89 25.14
N GLY A 507 10.10 -5.93 25.15
CA GLY A 507 11.41 -5.91 24.53
C GLY A 507 11.32 -6.08 23.03
N THR A 508 12.44 -6.47 22.46
CA THR A 508 12.56 -6.62 21.02
C THR A 508 11.86 -7.88 20.52
N LEU A 509 11.15 -7.78 19.39
CA LEU A 509 10.48 -8.92 18.77
C LEU A 509 11.48 -9.93 18.21
N LEU A 510 11.01 -11.15 17.94
CA LEU A 510 11.82 -12.24 17.41
C LEU A 510 12.02 -12.03 15.90
N TYR A 511 13.10 -11.33 15.55
CA TYR A 511 13.42 -10.87 14.18
C TYR A 511 13.43 -11.96 13.11
N ASP A 512 13.72 -13.20 13.46
CA ASP A 512 13.90 -14.31 12.52
C ASP A 512 12.67 -15.23 12.41
N GLN A 513 11.59 -14.95 13.13
CA GLN A 513 10.39 -15.78 13.14
C GLN A 513 9.24 -15.16 12.34
N PRO A 514 8.53 -15.95 11.52
CA PRO A 514 7.37 -15.47 10.79
C PRO A 514 6.25 -15.11 11.77
N PHE A 515 5.53 -14.03 11.47
CA PHE A 515 4.27 -13.77 12.15
C PHE A 515 3.21 -14.70 11.54
N THR A 516 2.50 -15.43 12.38
CA THR A 516 1.52 -16.44 11.98
C THR A 516 0.17 -16.16 12.59
N ILE A 517 -0.89 -16.61 11.92
CA ILE A 517 -2.28 -16.49 12.38
C ILE A 517 -2.91 -17.89 12.33
N GLY A 518 -3.59 -18.30 13.40
CA GLY A 518 -4.29 -19.59 13.55
C GLY A 518 -3.48 -20.68 14.23
N ALA A 519 -2.18 -20.77 13.94
CA ALA A 519 -1.28 -21.73 14.58
C ALA A 519 0.18 -21.29 14.47
N SER A 520 0.97 -21.59 15.50
CA SER A 520 2.44 -21.51 15.39
C SER A 520 3.01 -22.82 14.83
N ASN A 521 2.48 -23.97 15.28
CA ASN A 521 2.87 -25.30 14.83
C ASN A 521 1.76 -26.34 15.06
N GLU A 522 2.09 -27.62 14.90
CA GLU A 522 1.14 -28.72 15.02
C GLU A 522 0.48 -28.83 16.40
N GLU A 523 1.18 -28.48 17.47
CA GLU A 523 0.67 -28.60 18.85
C GLU A 523 -0.08 -27.34 19.30
N TYR A 524 0.34 -26.17 18.81
CA TYR A 524 -0.15 -24.85 19.24
C TYR A 524 -0.98 -24.22 18.13
N HIS A 525 -2.28 -24.52 18.16
CA HIS A 525 -3.24 -24.09 17.16
C HIS A 525 -4.61 -23.81 17.78
N MET A 526 -5.31 -22.81 17.28
CA MET A 526 -6.66 -22.48 17.77
C MET A 526 -7.72 -23.46 17.27
N ASP A 527 -8.85 -23.50 17.99
CA ASP A 527 -10.12 -23.98 17.48
C ASP A 527 -11.14 -22.84 17.64
N GLY A 528 -11.39 -22.12 16.54
CA GLY A 528 -12.25 -20.95 16.57
C GLY A 528 -12.27 -20.15 15.28
N TYR A 529 -12.93 -19.00 15.31
CA TYR A 529 -13.14 -18.15 14.16
C TYR A 529 -12.32 -16.88 14.26
N LEU A 530 -11.83 -16.42 13.11
CA LEU A 530 -11.18 -15.13 12.91
C LEU A 530 -11.91 -14.31 11.86
N ASP A 531 -11.89 -12.99 12.04
CA ASP A 531 -12.44 -12.01 11.11
C ASP A 531 -11.67 -10.68 11.25
N GLN A 532 -11.61 -9.89 10.16
CA GLN A 532 -10.98 -8.57 10.08
C GLN A 532 -9.59 -8.48 10.73
N ILE A 533 -8.62 -9.28 10.30
CA ILE A 533 -7.24 -9.14 10.80
C ILE A 533 -6.54 -7.99 10.07
N LEU A 534 -6.03 -7.01 10.80
CA LEU A 534 -5.39 -5.80 10.25
C LEU A 534 -4.07 -5.50 10.96
N ILE A 535 -3.08 -5.00 10.21
CA ILE A 535 -1.73 -4.67 10.70
C ILE A 535 -1.26 -3.35 10.09
N TRP A 536 -0.78 -2.43 10.93
CA TRP A 536 -0.20 -1.14 10.53
C TRP A 536 1.24 -0.99 11.03
N ARG A 537 2.07 -0.24 10.29
CA ARG A 537 3.42 0.21 10.70
C ARG A 537 3.41 1.53 11.45
N ARG A 538 2.33 1.80 12.18
CA ARG A 538 2.19 2.99 13.00
C ARG A 538 1.28 2.73 14.17
N VAL A 539 1.35 3.62 15.15
CA VAL A 539 0.41 3.67 16.27
C VAL A 539 -0.87 4.36 15.82
N LEU A 540 -2.00 3.65 15.88
CA LEU A 540 -3.32 4.27 15.76
C LEU A 540 -3.64 5.05 17.03
N ASN A 541 -4.23 6.23 16.87
CA ASN A 541 -4.67 7.02 18.02
C ASN A 541 -6.02 6.53 18.58
N GLU A 542 -6.43 7.06 19.74
CA GLU A 542 -7.67 6.63 20.43
C GLU A 542 -8.94 6.77 19.57
N ASP A 543 -9.07 7.84 18.78
CA ASP A 543 -10.23 8.03 17.90
C ASP A 543 -10.25 7.01 16.76
N GLU A 544 -9.08 6.67 16.20
CA GLU A 544 -8.95 5.65 15.16
C GLU A 544 -9.27 4.25 15.70
N LEU A 545 -8.75 3.90 16.88
CA LEU A 545 -9.02 2.62 17.54
C LEU A 545 -10.50 2.44 17.88
N ASN A 546 -11.12 3.48 18.45
CA ASN A 546 -12.55 3.48 18.77
C ASN A 546 -13.38 3.36 17.50
N SER A 547 -13.07 4.16 16.47
CA SER A 547 -13.79 4.10 15.20
C SER A 547 -13.67 2.75 14.50
N LEU A 548 -12.49 2.11 14.57
CA LEU A 548 -12.27 0.78 14.01
C LEU A 548 -13.16 -0.27 14.70
N TYR A 549 -13.20 -0.27 16.04
CA TYR A 549 -14.04 -1.18 16.79
C TYR A 549 -15.54 -0.93 16.56
N GLU A 550 -16.01 0.32 16.71
CA GLU A 550 -17.43 0.68 16.62
C GLU A 550 -18.01 0.32 15.24
N LYS A 551 -17.35 0.73 14.15
CA LYS A 551 -17.80 0.44 12.78
C LYS A 551 -17.96 -1.06 12.52
N GLN A 552 -17.07 -1.89 13.06
CA GLN A 552 -17.13 -3.33 12.89
C GLN A 552 -18.17 -3.96 13.82
N ALA A 553 -18.24 -3.50 15.08
CA ALA A 553 -19.18 -4.01 16.07
C ALA A 553 -20.64 -3.68 15.74
N ASP A 554 -20.94 -2.58 15.06
CA ASP A 554 -22.30 -2.23 14.61
C ASP A 554 -22.92 -3.33 13.76
N HIS A 555 -22.11 -4.05 12.97
CA HIS A 555 -22.56 -5.18 12.16
C HIS A 555 -23.02 -6.39 13.01
N LEU A 556 -22.54 -6.55 14.25
CA LEU A 556 -23.05 -7.58 15.17
C LEU A 556 -24.46 -7.27 15.68
N ASN A 557 -24.84 -5.98 15.69
CA ASN A 557 -26.13 -5.53 16.19
C ASN A 557 -27.22 -5.43 15.11
N GLY A 558 -26.86 -5.65 13.84
CA GLY A 558 -27.79 -5.76 12.72
C GLY A 558 -28.41 -4.44 12.27
N GLU A 559 -27.70 -3.31 12.43
CA GLU A 559 -28.08 -2.03 11.83
C GLU A 559 -27.53 -1.86 10.41
#